data_AF-A0A351WM23-F1
#
_entry.id   AF-A0A351WM23-F1
#
_cell.length_a   1.000
_cell.length_b   1.000
_cell.length_c   1.000
_cell.angle_alpha   90.00
_cell.angle_beta   90.00
_cell.angle_gamma   90.00
#
_symmetry.space_group_name_H-M   'P 1'
#
loop_
_entity.id
_entity.type
_entity.pdbx_description
1 polymer ?
#
loop_
_entity_poly.entity_id
_entity_poly.type
_entity_poly.pdbx_seq_one_letter_code
_entity_poly.pdbx_strand_id
1 'polypeptide(L)'
;MQITCHQCGTQNDFGRVFCIKCGLKLDFEKAERKLHSMRRGRHRSSLWRWARGLLLMGLAGIGGLAFWPVPPTGAVGAKEQAESFRSKIFLLEEALVEKRAASAEFSEEEVNAHLAQMVRYTQSQTTNQSMWSLRLDGINMAFRSEQCVLLVTVSRPPVVLTYELTLVPTAKKSLLQGDIQNVRWGHLPIPAPTSKWLVDRISQVLFNMKREKAVLDHSEGRPAQGKILLEVRSS
;
A
#
# COMPACT_ATOMS: atom_id res chain seq x y z
N MET A 1 -34.95 -25.78 40.87
CA MET A 1 -33.51 -26.08 41.06
C MET A 1 -33.38 -27.01 42.24
N GLN A 2 -32.47 -27.99 42.21
CA GLN A 2 -32.25 -28.94 43.30
C GLN A 2 -30.79 -28.87 43.75
N ILE A 3 -30.54 -29.07 45.04
CA ILE A 3 -29.19 -29.16 45.63
C ILE A 3 -28.97 -30.56 46.18
N THR A 4 -27.85 -31.17 45.82
CA THR A 4 -27.49 -32.52 46.26
C THR A 4 -26.72 -32.45 47.57
N CYS A 5 -27.16 -33.21 48.58
CA CYS A 5 -26.43 -33.33 49.84
C CYS A 5 -25.09 -34.05 49.62
N HIS A 6 -24.00 -33.47 50.11
CA HIS A 6 -22.65 -34.03 49.93
C HIS A 6 -22.37 -35.26 50.81
N GLN A 7 -23.15 -35.47 51.87
CA GLN A 7 -22.97 -36.62 52.77
C GLN A 7 -23.77 -37.84 52.30
N CYS A 8 -25.01 -37.67 51.84
CA CYS A 8 -25.90 -38.79 51.53
C CYS A 8 -26.42 -38.84 50.09
N GLY A 9 -26.04 -37.88 49.24
CA GLY A 9 -26.41 -37.83 47.83
C GLY A 9 -27.88 -37.48 47.53
N THR A 10 -28.70 -37.21 48.54
CA THR A 10 -30.12 -36.88 48.34
C THR A 10 -30.29 -35.51 47.68
N GLN A 11 -31.14 -35.44 46.65
CA GLN A 11 -31.56 -34.19 46.02
C GLN A 11 -32.61 -33.50 46.89
N ASN A 12 -32.37 -32.23 47.22
CA ASN A 12 -33.27 -31.41 48.03
C ASN A 12 -33.74 -30.21 47.21
N ASP A 13 -34.95 -29.74 47.49
CA ASP A 13 -35.47 -28.51 46.88
C ASP A 13 -34.69 -27.27 47.34
N PHE A 14 -34.52 -26.31 46.43
CA PHE A 14 -33.90 -25.03 46.73
C PHE A 14 -34.68 -24.29 47.82
N GLY A 15 -34.03 -23.87 48.90
CA GLY A 15 -34.63 -23.14 50.03
C GLY A 15 -34.69 -23.91 51.36
N ARG A 16 -34.43 -25.24 51.36
CA ARG A 16 -34.36 -26.03 52.61
C ARG A 16 -32.97 -25.98 53.23
N VAL A 17 -32.87 -25.55 54.49
CA VAL A 17 -31.59 -25.38 55.20
C VAL A 17 -30.89 -26.70 55.52
N PHE A 18 -31.65 -27.79 55.65
CA PHE A 18 -31.16 -29.11 56.03
C PHE A 18 -31.60 -30.18 55.03
N CYS A 19 -30.80 -31.24 54.90
CA CYS A 19 -31.12 -32.39 54.08
C CYS A 19 -32.33 -33.14 54.64
N ILE A 20 -33.31 -33.45 53.79
CA ILE A 20 -34.53 -34.18 54.18
C ILE A 20 -34.23 -35.61 54.69
N LYS A 21 -33.11 -36.20 54.27
CA LYS A 21 -32.75 -37.58 54.61
C LYS A 21 -31.83 -37.69 55.83
N CYS A 22 -30.75 -36.89 55.87
CA CYS A 22 -29.72 -37.01 56.92
C CYS A 22 -29.66 -35.83 57.88
N GLY A 23 -30.47 -34.79 57.70
CA GLY A 23 -30.49 -33.61 58.58
C GLY A 23 -29.27 -32.69 58.47
N LEU A 24 -28.27 -33.01 57.63
CA LEU A 24 -27.09 -32.18 57.47
C LEU A 24 -27.42 -30.80 56.88
N LYS A 25 -26.83 -29.74 57.45
CA LYS A 25 -26.96 -28.38 56.92
C LYS A 25 -26.38 -28.29 55.51
N LEU A 26 -27.18 -27.79 54.58
CA LEU A 26 -26.78 -27.63 53.19
C LEU A 26 -25.96 -26.34 53.02
N ASP A 27 -24.83 -26.43 52.33
CA ASP A 27 -23.90 -25.32 52.09
C ASP A 27 -24.36 -24.50 50.87
N PHE A 28 -25.20 -23.50 51.12
CA PHE A 28 -25.72 -22.63 50.08
C PHE A 28 -24.66 -21.70 49.48
N GLU A 29 -23.65 -21.32 50.24
CA GLU A 29 -22.60 -20.42 49.74
C GLU A 29 -21.83 -21.08 48.60
N LYS A 30 -21.57 -22.38 48.65
CA LYS A 30 -20.95 -23.10 47.53
C LYS A 30 -21.86 -23.17 46.31
N ALA A 31 -23.16 -23.40 46.51
CA ALA A 31 -24.13 -23.43 45.42
C ALA A 31 -24.30 -22.04 44.75
N GLU A 32 -24.35 -20.99 45.55
CA GLU A 32 -24.43 -19.60 45.12
C GLU A 32 -23.14 -19.16 44.40
N ARG A 33 -21.96 -19.49 44.93
CA ARG A 33 -20.67 -19.27 44.25
C ARG A 33 -20.61 -19.96 42.89
N LYS A 34 -21.14 -21.19 42.78
CA LYS A 34 -21.20 -21.94 41.51
C LYS A 34 -22.18 -21.33 40.51
N LEU A 35 -23.32 -20.83 40.98
CA LEU A 35 -24.28 -20.10 40.14
C LEU A 35 -23.70 -18.76 39.65
N HIS A 36 -23.02 -18.00 40.51
CA HIS A 36 -22.36 -16.75 40.12
C HIS A 36 -21.17 -16.95 39.17
N SER A 37 -20.44 -18.06 39.28
CA SER A 37 -19.36 -18.38 38.32
C SER A 37 -19.92 -18.82 36.96
N MET A 38 -21.01 -19.59 36.94
CA MET A 38 -21.70 -19.96 35.69
C MET A 38 -22.33 -18.75 34.97
N ARG A 39 -22.91 -17.79 35.72
CA ARG A 39 -23.51 -16.58 35.15
C ARG A 39 -22.45 -15.61 34.59
N ARG A 40 -21.27 -15.52 35.22
CA ARG A 40 -20.13 -14.74 34.71
C ARG A 40 -19.51 -15.32 33.43
N GLY A 41 -19.52 -16.65 33.26
CA GLY A 41 -18.98 -17.30 32.06
C GLY A 41 -19.80 -17.03 30.78
N ARG A 42 -21.11 -16.80 30.89
CA ARG A 42 -22.01 -16.65 29.73
C ARG A 42 -21.97 -15.24 29.11
N HIS A 43 -21.71 -14.19 29.89
CA HIS A 43 -21.67 -12.83 29.36
C HIS A 43 -20.34 -12.49 28.66
N ARG A 44 -19.23 -13.06 29.15
CA ARG A 44 -17.89 -12.84 28.59
C ARG A 44 -17.75 -13.41 27.16
N SER A 45 -18.50 -14.47 26.82
CA SER A 45 -18.50 -15.06 25.48
C SER A 45 -19.32 -14.28 24.45
N SER A 46 -20.24 -13.40 24.87
CA SER A 46 -20.96 -12.51 23.95
C SER A 46 -20.12 -11.28 23.61
N LEU A 47 -19.51 -10.64 24.61
CA LEU A 47 -18.59 -9.52 24.40
C LEU A 47 -17.39 -9.91 23.51
N TRP A 48 -16.81 -11.09 23.72
CA TRP A 48 -15.72 -11.59 22.87
C TRP A 48 -16.14 -11.82 21.42
N ARG A 49 -17.37 -12.27 21.17
CA ARG A 49 -17.90 -12.43 19.79
C ARG A 49 -18.01 -11.09 19.08
N TRP A 50 -18.52 -10.06 19.76
CA TRP A 50 -18.59 -8.71 19.21
C TRP A 50 -17.21 -8.10 18.98
N ALA A 51 -16.31 -8.21 19.97
CA ALA A 51 -14.93 -7.72 19.83
C ALA A 51 -14.20 -8.38 18.65
N ARG A 52 -14.33 -9.71 18.50
CA ARG A 52 -13.78 -10.44 17.34
C ARG A 52 -14.43 -9.99 16.03
N GLY A 53 -15.74 -9.78 16.01
CA GLY A 53 -16.46 -9.30 14.82
C GLY A 53 -15.98 -7.91 14.39
N LEU A 54 -15.85 -6.98 15.33
CA LEU A 54 -15.34 -5.63 15.07
C LEU A 54 -13.89 -5.66 14.60
N LEU A 55 -13.04 -6.51 15.20
CA LEU A 55 -11.66 -6.67 14.76
C LEU A 55 -11.59 -7.19 13.31
N LEU A 56 -12.37 -8.21 12.97
CA LEU A 56 -12.42 -8.75 11.60
C LEU A 56 -12.95 -7.73 10.60
N MET A 57 -13.99 -6.97 10.97
CA MET A 57 -14.52 -5.89 10.14
C MET A 57 -13.49 -4.77 9.93
N GLY A 58 -12.75 -4.40 10.99
CA GLY A 58 -11.64 -3.44 10.90
C GLY A 58 -10.53 -3.93 9.97
N LEU A 59 -10.08 -5.18 10.12
CA LEU A 59 -9.08 -5.78 9.23
C LEU A 59 -9.56 -5.86 7.78
N ALA A 60 -10.83 -6.21 7.56
CA ALA A 60 -11.43 -6.21 6.23
C ALA A 60 -11.49 -4.80 5.63
N GLY A 61 -11.82 -3.77 6.43
CA GLY A 61 -11.80 -2.38 6.01
C GLY A 61 -10.40 -1.89 5.61
N ILE A 62 -9.38 -2.22 6.42
CA ILE A 62 -7.97 -1.92 6.11
C ILE A 62 -7.56 -2.64 4.81
N GLY A 63 -7.89 -3.92 4.68
CA GLY A 63 -7.65 -4.67 3.44
C GLY A 63 -8.33 -4.01 2.23
N GLY A 64 -9.60 -3.65 2.36
CA GLY A 64 -10.36 -2.93 1.33
C GLY A 64 -9.64 -1.67 0.88
N LEU A 65 -9.19 -0.82 1.81
CA LEU A 65 -8.46 0.42 1.50
C LEU A 65 -7.07 0.19 0.89
N ALA A 66 -6.39 -0.91 1.25
CA ALA A 66 -5.08 -1.27 0.69
C ALA A 66 -5.18 -1.74 -0.77
N PHE A 67 -6.25 -2.46 -1.11
CA PHE A 67 -6.49 -3.02 -2.45
C PHE A 67 -7.44 -2.17 -3.30
N TRP A 68 -7.96 -1.06 -2.76
CA TRP A 68 -8.83 -0.16 -3.52
C TRP A 68 -7.99 0.60 -4.56
N PRO A 69 -8.38 0.57 -5.85
CA PRO A 69 -7.61 1.20 -6.90
C PRO A 69 -7.64 2.72 -6.75
N VAL A 70 -6.46 3.34 -6.81
CA VAL A 70 -6.32 4.79 -6.83
C VAL A 70 -6.28 5.25 -8.30
N PRO A 71 -7.11 6.22 -8.71
CA PRO A 71 -7.08 6.74 -10.07
C PRO A 71 -5.74 7.45 -10.35
N PRO A 72 -5.30 7.52 -11.62
CA PRO A 72 -4.11 8.28 -11.99
C PRO A 72 -4.25 9.75 -11.58
N THR A 73 -3.23 10.26 -10.89
CA THR A 73 -3.22 11.63 -10.36
C THR A 73 -2.78 12.66 -11.40
N GLY A 74 -2.14 12.19 -12.48
CA GLY A 74 -1.62 13.03 -13.55
C GLY A 74 -2.26 12.80 -14.92
N ALA A 75 -2.10 13.78 -15.81
CA ALA A 75 -2.63 13.82 -17.16
C ALA A 75 -2.12 12.65 -18.00
N VAL A 76 -3.04 11.94 -18.65
CA VAL A 76 -2.72 10.82 -19.54
C VAL A 76 -2.46 11.40 -20.94
N GLY A 77 -1.23 11.26 -21.45
CA GLY A 77 -0.90 11.71 -22.80
C GLY A 77 -1.27 10.69 -23.88
N ALA A 78 -1.34 11.17 -25.14
CA ALA A 78 -1.53 10.34 -26.32
C ALA A 78 -0.19 9.95 -26.97
N LYS A 79 -0.25 9.18 -28.05
CA LYS A 79 0.95 8.58 -28.67
C LYS A 79 1.87 9.66 -29.26
N GLU A 80 1.30 10.73 -29.78
CA GLU A 80 2.01 11.88 -30.35
C GLU A 80 2.90 12.56 -29.29
N GLN A 81 2.41 12.68 -28.06
CA GLN A 81 3.20 13.23 -26.94
C GLN A 81 4.37 12.31 -26.55
N ALA A 82 4.25 10.99 -26.72
CA ALA A 82 5.38 10.07 -26.48
C ALA A 82 6.50 10.28 -27.52
N GLU A 83 6.16 10.59 -28.77
CA GLU A 83 7.13 10.90 -29.83
C GLU A 83 7.82 12.23 -29.56
N SER A 84 7.06 13.27 -29.15
CA SER A 84 7.63 14.55 -28.70
C SER A 84 8.63 14.37 -27.54
N PHE A 85 8.28 13.56 -26.53
CA PHE A 85 9.17 13.23 -25.42
C PHE A 85 10.51 12.65 -25.91
N ARG A 86 10.45 11.67 -26.83
CA ARG A 86 11.64 11.01 -27.38
C ARG A 86 12.51 11.95 -28.17
N SER A 87 11.92 12.81 -29.00
CA SER A 87 12.67 13.82 -29.76
C SER A 87 13.39 14.81 -28.84
N LYS A 88 12.73 15.28 -27.77
CA LYS A 88 13.36 16.18 -26.78
C LYS A 88 14.49 15.49 -26.01
N ILE A 89 14.30 14.25 -25.56
CA ILE A 89 15.36 13.48 -24.89
C ILE A 89 16.55 13.24 -25.82
N PHE A 90 16.30 12.97 -27.11
CA PHE A 90 17.37 12.83 -28.10
C PHE A 90 18.24 14.09 -28.18
N LEU A 91 17.62 15.28 -28.24
CA LEU A 91 18.34 16.56 -28.26
C LEU A 91 19.16 16.81 -26.98
N LEU A 92 18.62 16.44 -25.82
CA LEU A 92 19.35 16.54 -24.55
C LEU A 92 20.54 15.58 -24.47
N GLU A 93 20.38 14.36 -24.99
CA GLU A 93 21.47 13.38 -25.05
C GLU A 93 22.57 13.81 -26.01
N GLU A 94 22.21 14.34 -27.19
CA GLU A 94 23.18 14.89 -28.14
C GLU A 94 23.97 16.05 -27.51
N ALA A 95 23.29 16.98 -26.83
CA ALA A 95 23.93 18.04 -26.09
C ALA A 95 24.86 17.53 -24.99
N LEU A 96 24.48 16.46 -24.28
CA LEU A 96 25.33 15.82 -23.27
C LEU A 96 26.61 15.24 -23.88
N VAL A 97 26.51 14.57 -25.04
CA VAL A 97 27.66 14.01 -25.77
C VAL A 97 28.58 15.12 -26.28
N GLU A 98 28.02 16.21 -26.80
CA GLU A 98 28.77 17.37 -27.28
C GLU A 98 29.26 18.30 -26.16
N LYS A 99 28.94 17.98 -24.89
CA LYS A 99 29.22 18.83 -23.72
C LYS A 99 28.71 20.26 -23.87
N ARG A 100 27.52 20.41 -24.45
CA ARG A 100 26.81 21.69 -24.54
C ARG A 100 25.72 21.77 -23.49
N ALA A 101 25.51 22.97 -22.95
CA ALA A 101 24.36 23.22 -22.09
C ALA A 101 23.09 23.18 -22.95
N ALA A 102 22.10 22.40 -22.52
CA ALA A 102 20.79 22.33 -23.15
C ALA A 102 19.71 22.19 -22.09
N SER A 103 18.53 22.74 -22.38
CA SER A 103 17.36 22.57 -21.53
C SER A 103 16.15 22.23 -22.39
N ALA A 104 15.26 21.40 -21.85
CA ALA A 104 13.99 21.07 -22.47
C ALA A 104 12.90 20.99 -21.43
N GLU A 105 11.74 21.55 -21.76
CA GLU A 105 10.53 21.49 -20.95
C GLU A 105 9.67 20.31 -21.41
N PHE A 106 9.27 19.47 -20.46
CA PHE A 106 8.42 18.31 -20.70
C PHE A 106 7.08 18.52 -20.01
N SER A 107 5.99 18.27 -20.73
CA SER A 107 4.67 18.24 -20.12
C SER A 107 4.44 16.91 -19.40
N GLU A 108 3.54 16.93 -18.42
CA GLU A 108 3.08 15.72 -17.73
C GLU A 108 2.52 14.67 -18.70
N GLU A 109 1.81 15.11 -19.73
CA GLU A 109 1.28 14.25 -20.80
C GLU A 109 2.39 13.55 -21.59
N GLU A 110 3.46 14.27 -21.96
CA GLU A 110 4.62 13.71 -22.69
C GLU A 110 5.31 12.61 -21.89
N VAL A 111 5.58 12.89 -20.61
CA VAL A 111 6.22 11.93 -19.72
C VAL A 111 5.34 10.69 -19.52
N ASN A 112 4.05 10.89 -19.25
CA ASN A 112 3.11 9.80 -19.01
C ASN A 112 2.83 8.96 -20.26
N ALA A 113 2.77 9.58 -21.44
CA ALA A 113 2.62 8.86 -22.70
C ALA A 113 3.82 7.94 -22.97
N HIS A 114 5.05 8.43 -22.76
CA HIS A 114 6.25 7.63 -22.91
C HIS A 114 6.31 6.48 -21.89
N LEU A 115 6.01 6.76 -20.62
CA LEU A 115 5.91 5.74 -19.56
C LEU A 115 4.89 4.65 -19.91
N ALA A 116 3.70 5.03 -20.37
CA ALA A 116 2.68 4.09 -20.80
C ALA A 116 3.15 3.20 -21.97
N GLN A 117 3.88 3.76 -22.94
CA GLN A 117 4.44 3.00 -24.05
C GLN A 117 5.49 1.99 -23.58
N MET A 118 6.35 2.37 -22.63
CA MET A 118 7.36 1.46 -22.06
C MET A 118 6.74 0.32 -21.25
N VAL A 119 5.69 0.60 -20.48
CA VAL A 119 4.95 -0.44 -19.75
C VAL A 119 4.36 -1.46 -20.74
N ARG A 120 3.71 -0.99 -21.82
CA ARG A 120 3.18 -1.87 -22.89
C ARG A 120 4.28 -2.71 -23.56
N TYR A 121 5.43 -2.10 -23.85
CA TYR A 121 6.58 -2.81 -24.42
C TYR A 121 7.08 -3.91 -23.47
N THR A 122 7.25 -3.59 -22.17
CA THR A 122 7.70 -4.55 -21.16
C THR A 122 6.70 -5.70 -21.00
N GLN A 123 5.40 -5.40 -20.95
CA GLN A 123 4.36 -6.43 -20.92
C GLN A 123 4.41 -7.36 -22.14
N SER A 124 4.60 -6.81 -23.35
CA SER A 124 4.66 -7.59 -24.59
C SER A 124 5.86 -8.54 -24.70
N GLN A 125 6.96 -8.26 -23.98
CA GLN A 125 8.10 -9.18 -23.90
C GLN A 125 7.88 -10.31 -22.89
N THR A 126 6.86 -10.18 -22.04
CA THR A 126 6.66 -11.02 -20.86
C THR A 126 5.63 -12.14 -21.10
N THR A 127 5.34 -12.45 -22.37
CA THR A 127 4.24 -13.32 -22.85
C THR A 127 4.27 -14.76 -22.32
N ASN A 128 5.40 -15.24 -21.81
CA ASN A 128 5.54 -16.59 -21.23
C ASN A 128 5.54 -16.63 -19.70
N GLN A 129 5.21 -15.54 -19.00
CA GLN A 129 5.16 -15.58 -17.55
C GLN A 129 3.87 -16.22 -17.03
N SER A 130 4.04 -17.03 -15.98
CA SER A 130 2.96 -17.66 -15.20
C SER A 130 1.86 -16.66 -14.86
N MET A 131 0.60 -17.13 -14.89
CA MET A 131 -0.59 -16.39 -14.46
C MET A 131 -0.45 -15.73 -13.08
N TRP A 132 0.47 -16.23 -12.24
CA TRP A 132 0.74 -15.74 -10.89
C TRP A 132 1.89 -14.73 -10.78
N SER A 133 2.51 -14.33 -11.90
CA SER A 133 3.56 -13.31 -11.86
C SER A 133 2.98 -11.92 -11.63
N LEU A 134 3.76 -11.07 -10.97
CA LEU A 134 3.40 -9.67 -10.76
C LEU A 134 3.71 -8.90 -12.04
N ARG A 135 2.68 -8.30 -12.63
CA ARG A 135 2.78 -7.54 -13.88
C ARG A 135 2.72 -6.05 -13.56
N LEU A 136 3.55 -5.28 -14.25
CA LEU A 136 3.47 -3.83 -14.22
C LEU A 136 2.36 -3.40 -15.18
N ASP A 137 1.29 -2.80 -14.67
CA ASP A 137 0.11 -2.41 -15.45
C ASP A 137 0.16 -0.96 -15.92
N GLY A 138 0.75 -0.08 -15.12
CA GLY A 138 0.84 1.33 -15.46
C GLY A 138 1.81 2.10 -14.57
N ILE A 139 2.36 3.17 -15.13
CA ILE A 139 3.10 4.19 -14.40
C ILE A 139 2.52 5.54 -14.83
N ASN A 140 2.20 6.39 -13.85
CA ASN A 140 1.70 7.74 -14.05
C ASN A 140 2.47 8.67 -13.12
N MET A 141 2.81 9.84 -13.62
CA MET A 141 3.62 10.84 -12.94
C MET A 141 2.83 12.15 -12.93
N ALA A 142 2.77 12.82 -11.79
CA ALA A 142 2.13 14.11 -11.64
C ALA A 142 3.13 15.14 -11.10
N PHE A 143 3.29 16.24 -11.82
CA PHE A 143 4.20 17.31 -11.44
C PHE A 143 3.46 18.38 -10.63
N ARG A 144 4.01 18.71 -9.47
CA ARG A 144 3.58 19.78 -8.57
C ARG A 144 4.79 20.71 -8.35
N SER A 145 4.56 21.93 -7.90
CA SER A 145 5.58 22.99 -7.87
C SER A 145 6.92 22.60 -7.21
N GLU A 146 6.92 21.71 -6.22
CA GLU A 146 8.13 21.30 -5.49
C GLU A 146 8.28 19.77 -5.35
N GLN A 147 7.36 19.01 -5.94
CA GLN A 147 7.32 17.57 -5.76
C GLN A 147 6.77 16.87 -7.00
N CYS A 148 7.24 15.64 -7.19
CA CYS A 148 6.76 14.74 -8.21
C CYS A 148 6.03 13.58 -7.52
N VAL A 149 4.80 13.30 -7.94
CA VAL A 149 4.03 12.16 -7.44
C VAL A 149 4.06 11.07 -8.50
N LEU A 150 4.67 9.94 -8.18
CA LEU A 150 4.76 8.76 -9.03
C LEU A 150 3.74 7.72 -8.56
N LEU A 151 2.78 7.40 -9.41
CA LEU A 151 1.82 6.33 -9.22
C LEU A 151 2.23 5.11 -10.05
N VAL A 152 2.48 3.99 -9.39
CA VAL A 152 2.82 2.71 -10.02
C VAL A 152 1.69 1.72 -9.76
N THR A 153 1.11 1.18 -10.82
CA THR A 153 0.08 0.14 -10.74
C THR A 153 0.66 -1.19 -11.15
N VAL A 154 0.53 -2.20 -10.29
CA VAL A 154 0.93 -3.57 -10.58
C VAL A 154 -0.27 -4.51 -10.36
N SER A 155 -0.47 -5.47 -11.25
CA SER A 155 -1.50 -6.50 -11.06
C SER A 155 -0.90 -7.88 -10.88
N ARG A 156 -1.56 -8.65 -10.02
CA ARG A 156 -1.42 -10.09 -9.90
C ARG A 156 -2.84 -10.63 -9.77
N PRO A 157 -3.46 -11.13 -10.86
CA PRO A 157 -4.87 -11.54 -10.85
C PRO A 157 -5.20 -12.43 -9.64
N PRO A 158 -6.28 -12.14 -8.89
CA PRO A 158 -7.32 -11.11 -9.11
C PRO A 158 -7.03 -9.74 -8.47
N VAL A 159 -5.82 -9.51 -7.95
CA VAL A 159 -5.48 -8.34 -7.13
C VAL A 159 -4.76 -7.28 -7.95
N VAL A 160 -5.14 -6.01 -7.75
CA VAL A 160 -4.42 -4.83 -8.24
C VAL A 160 -3.84 -4.10 -7.05
N LEU A 161 -2.56 -3.74 -7.15
CA LEU A 161 -1.84 -2.97 -6.14
C LEU A 161 -1.43 -1.65 -6.77
N THR A 162 -1.73 -0.57 -6.07
CA THR A 162 -1.30 0.77 -6.47
C THR A 162 -0.34 1.31 -5.43
N TYR A 163 0.78 1.86 -5.90
CA TYR A 163 1.78 2.51 -5.06
C TYR A 163 1.90 3.97 -5.45
N GLU A 164 1.80 4.86 -4.49
CA GLU A 164 2.00 6.31 -4.69
C GLU A 164 3.29 6.71 -3.97
N LEU A 165 4.23 7.31 -4.69
CA LEU A 165 5.50 7.80 -4.16
C LEU A 165 5.58 9.31 -4.36
N THR A 166 5.84 10.04 -3.29
CA THR A 166 6.10 11.48 -3.34
C THR A 166 7.60 11.72 -3.31
N LEU A 167 8.14 12.23 -4.42
CA LEU A 167 9.55 12.52 -4.65
C LEU A 167 9.76 14.02 -4.55
N VAL A 168 10.72 14.45 -3.73
CA VAL A 168 11.18 15.84 -3.71
C VAL A 168 12.56 15.92 -4.34
N PRO A 169 12.71 16.62 -5.48
CA PRO A 169 14.00 16.73 -6.15
C PRO A 169 14.97 17.47 -5.25
N THR A 170 16.18 16.93 -5.10
CA THR A 170 17.27 17.57 -4.35
C THR A 170 18.24 18.16 -5.37
N ALA A 171 18.68 19.41 -5.18
CA ALA A 171 19.54 20.14 -6.13
C ALA A 171 20.86 19.44 -6.54
N LYS A 172 21.28 18.39 -5.83
CA LYS A 172 22.51 17.62 -6.10
C LYS A 172 22.27 16.23 -6.70
N LYS A 173 21.01 15.81 -6.84
CA LYS A 173 20.65 14.44 -7.24
C LYS A 173 19.70 14.50 -8.43
N SER A 174 19.79 13.50 -9.31
CA SER A 174 18.85 13.37 -10.43
C SER A 174 17.41 13.25 -9.92
N LEU A 175 16.44 13.58 -10.78
CA LEU A 175 15.01 13.55 -10.42
C LEU A 175 14.58 12.21 -9.77
N LEU A 176 15.16 11.11 -10.24
CA LEU A 176 14.89 9.75 -9.76
C LEU A 176 15.61 9.39 -8.45
N GLN A 177 16.60 10.19 -8.06
CA GLN A 177 17.36 10.03 -6.82
C GLN A 177 16.92 11.03 -5.72
N GLY A 178 15.81 11.75 -5.95
CA GLY A 178 15.23 12.66 -4.96
C GLY A 178 14.88 11.97 -3.64
N ASP A 179 14.76 12.76 -2.58
CA ASP A 179 14.36 12.22 -1.28
C ASP A 179 12.88 11.85 -1.32
N ILE A 180 12.60 10.59 -0.99
CA ILE A 180 11.24 10.04 -0.93
C ILE A 180 10.62 10.45 0.41
N GLN A 181 9.63 11.33 0.37
CA GLN A 181 8.98 11.82 1.58
C GLN A 181 7.85 10.91 2.03
N ASN A 182 7.06 10.40 1.09
CA ASN A 182 5.86 9.63 1.40
C ASN A 182 5.69 8.48 0.41
N VAL A 183 5.28 7.33 0.94
CA VAL A 183 4.93 6.15 0.16
C VAL A 183 3.60 5.61 0.67
N ARG A 184 2.66 5.39 -0.25
CA ARG A 184 1.35 4.81 0.05
C ARG A 184 1.12 3.55 -0.76
N TRP A 185 0.38 2.62 -0.17
CA TRP A 185 -0.17 1.43 -0.82
C TRP A 185 -1.69 1.55 -0.83
N GLY A 186 -2.26 1.70 -2.03
CA GLY A 186 -3.65 2.12 -2.19
C GLY A 186 -3.84 3.46 -1.48
N HIS A 187 -4.76 3.49 -0.52
CA HIS A 187 -5.00 4.66 0.32
C HIS A 187 -4.22 4.66 1.66
N LEU A 188 -3.45 3.61 1.95
CA LEU A 188 -2.77 3.46 3.24
C LEU A 188 -1.32 3.95 3.19
N PRO A 189 -0.86 4.77 4.15
CA PRO A 189 0.55 5.12 4.26
C PRO A 189 1.39 3.89 4.66
N ILE A 190 2.52 3.72 3.99
CA ILE A 190 3.46 2.63 4.27
C ILE A 190 4.52 3.14 5.26
N PRO A 191 4.90 2.34 6.29
CA PRO A 191 6.02 2.67 7.17
C PRO A 191 7.35 2.86 6.40
N ALA A 192 8.19 3.77 6.88
CA ALA A 192 9.49 4.09 6.29
C ALA A 192 10.47 2.91 6.03
N PRO A 193 10.56 1.84 6.86
CA PRO A 193 11.47 0.73 6.53
C PRO A 193 11.03 -0.05 5.28
N THR A 194 9.72 -0.22 5.09
CA THR A 194 9.14 -0.93 3.95
C THR A 194 9.15 -0.13 2.65
N SER A 195 9.21 1.20 2.73
CA SER A 195 9.26 2.05 1.53
C SER A 195 10.56 1.90 0.74
N LYS A 196 11.71 1.67 1.41
CA LYS A 196 13.01 1.49 0.74
C LYS A 196 13.02 0.31 -0.23
N TRP A 197 12.52 -0.84 0.22
CA TRP A 197 12.42 -2.04 -0.63
C TRP A 197 11.57 -1.80 -1.88
N LEU A 198 10.45 -1.09 -1.72
CA LEU A 198 9.57 -0.75 -2.84
C LEU A 198 10.25 0.20 -3.83
N VAL A 199 10.94 1.21 -3.31
CA VAL A 199 11.73 2.16 -4.12
C VAL A 199 12.80 1.44 -4.90
N ASP A 200 13.55 0.54 -4.28
CA ASP A 200 14.57 -0.27 -4.97
C ASP A 200 13.93 -1.09 -6.09
N ARG A 201 12.75 -1.67 -5.85
CA ARG A 201 12.04 -2.45 -6.87
C ARG A 201 11.53 -1.59 -8.03
N ILE A 202 10.98 -0.42 -7.75
CA ILE A 202 10.50 0.52 -8.78
C ILE A 202 11.67 1.09 -9.56
N SER A 203 12.77 1.42 -8.88
CA SER A 203 13.99 1.89 -9.52
C SER A 203 14.53 0.85 -10.51
N GLN A 204 14.52 -0.45 -10.17
CA GLN A 204 14.89 -1.53 -11.10
C GLN A 204 14.03 -1.56 -12.37
N VAL A 205 12.73 -1.31 -12.25
CA VAL A 205 11.82 -1.23 -13.40
C VAL A 205 12.15 -0.01 -14.27
N LEU A 206 12.40 1.14 -13.65
CA LEU A 206 12.83 2.35 -14.34
C LEU A 206 14.26 2.21 -14.91
N PHE A 207 15.13 1.39 -14.32
CA PHE A 207 16.52 1.20 -14.76
C PHE A 207 16.67 0.43 -16.08
N ASN A 208 15.59 -0.17 -16.61
CA ASN A 208 15.60 -0.65 -17.99
C ASN A 208 15.68 0.50 -19.02
N MET A 209 15.48 1.76 -18.60
CA MET A 209 15.62 2.97 -19.40
C MET A 209 17.08 3.44 -19.46
N LYS A 210 17.99 2.64 -20.02
CA LYS A 210 19.43 2.98 -20.03
C LYS A 210 19.73 4.36 -20.64
N ARG A 211 18.99 4.73 -21.69
CA ARG A 211 19.18 5.96 -22.46
C ARG A 211 18.70 7.18 -21.67
N GLU A 212 17.46 7.14 -21.21
CA GLU A 212 16.86 8.22 -20.42
C GLU A 212 17.56 8.37 -19.08
N LYS A 213 18.02 7.26 -18.48
CA LYS A 213 18.81 7.31 -17.24
C LYS A 213 20.07 8.16 -17.41
N ALA A 214 20.78 8.03 -18.53
CA ALA A 214 22.00 8.82 -18.76
C ALA A 214 21.71 10.32 -18.76
N VAL A 215 20.63 10.75 -19.43
CA VAL A 215 20.17 12.15 -19.42
C VAL A 215 19.74 12.56 -18.02
N LEU A 216 18.90 11.76 -17.36
CA LEU A 216 18.37 12.07 -16.03
C LEU A 216 19.47 12.19 -14.97
N ASP A 217 20.47 11.30 -15.01
CA ASP A 217 21.60 11.30 -14.08
C ASP A 217 22.52 12.53 -14.23
N HIS A 218 22.53 13.18 -15.41
CA HIS A 218 23.31 14.39 -15.69
C HIS A 218 22.45 15.67 -15.82
N SER A 219 21.16 15.57 -15.53
CA SER A 219 20.22 16.69 -15.61
C SER A 219 19.74 17.12 -14.23
N GLU A 220 19.60 18.43 -14.04
CA GLU A 220 18.84 18.99 -12.94
C GLU A 220 17.38 19.12 -13.37
N GLY A 221 16.48 18.51 -12.60
CA GLY A 221 15.04 18.61 -12.83
C GLY A 221 14.39 19.62 -11.91
N ARG A 222 13.69 20.59 -12.48
CA ARG A 222 12.86 21.56 -11.74
C ARG A 222 11.40 21.32 -12.09
N PRO A 223 10.62 20.67 -11.20
CA PRO A 223 9.21 20.47 -11.45
C PRO A 223 8.49 21.82 -11.37
N ALA A 224 7.51 21.99 -12.24
CA ALA A 224 6.56 23.08 -12.24
C ALA A 224 5.15 22.47 -12.30
N GLN A 225 4.10 23.27 -12.15
CA GLN A 225 2.74 22.75 -12.21
C GLN A 225 2.44 22.13 -13.59
N GLY A 226 2.28 20.80 -13.62
CA GLY A 226 1.98 20.02 -14.83
C GLY A 226 3.15 19.87 -15.82
N LYS A 227 4.36 20.30 -15.44
CA LYS A 227 5.54 20.28 -16.33
C LYS A 227 6.82 20.08 -15.56
N ILE A 228 7.90 19.74 -16.26
CA ILE A 228 9.24 19.63 -15.70
C ILE A 228 10.26 20.21 -16.66
N LEU A 229 11.11 21.10 -16.15
CA LEU A 229 12.29 21.58 -16.89
C LEU A 229 13.47 20.67 -16.54
N LEU A 230 14.06 20.04 -17.56
CA LEU A 230 15.33 19.34 -17.43
C LEU A 230 16.44 20.19 -18.03
N GLU A 231 17.48 20.45 -17.26
CA GLU A 231 18.66 21.21 -17.67
C GLU A 231 19.89 20.32 -17.57
N VAL A 232 20.59 20.12 -18.68
CA VAL A 232 21.87 19.41 -18.75
C VAL A 232 22.99 20.45 -18.69
N ARG A 233 23.90 20.32 -17.72
CA ARG A 233 25.07 21.19 -17.61
C ARG A 233 26.27 20.56 -18.29
N SER A 234 27.07 21.36 -19.00
CA SER A 234 28.37 20.90 -19.48
C SER A 234 29.31 20.75 -18.27
N SER A 235 29.63 19.51 -17.92
CA SER A 235 30.69 19.18 -16.97
C SER A 235 32.08 19.36 -17.55
#